data_AF-A0A9P9YUM7-F1
#
_entry.id   AF-A0A9P9YUM7-F1
#
_cell.length_a   1.000
_cell.length_b   1.000
_cell.length_c   1.000
_cell.angle_alpha   90.00
_cell.angle_beta   90.00
_cell.angle_gamma   90.00
#
_symmetry.space_group_name_H-M   'P 1'
#
loop_
_entity.id
_entity.type
_entity.pdbx_description
1 polymer ?
#
loop_
_entity_poly.entity_id
_entity_poly.type
_entity_poly.pdbx_seq_one_letter_code
_entity_poly.pdbx_strand_id
1 'polypeptide(L)'
;MYNVTVEACRFMKNPQSNPIAGYLHSLFKNYSNMNHTCPADHDVIVDKLSIDFLNKQVTEVLPFPQGDYLYQTKWFAYDIQRATVDVYFTIY
;
A
#
# COMPACT_ATOMS: atom_id res chain seq x y z
N MET A 1 14.35 4.64 -6.93
CA MET A 1 12.91 4.63 -7.28
C MET A 1 12.52 3.18 -7.59
N TYR A 2 11.59 2.61 -6.83
CA TYR A 2 11.14 1.23 -7.04
C TYR A 2 9.82 1.26 -7.81
N ASN A 3 9.77 0.57 -8.95
CA ASN A 3 8.55 0.38 -9.73
C ASN A 3 8.18 -1.10 -9.66
N VAL A 4 7.01 -1.39 -9.10
CA VAL A 4 6.53 -2.75 -8.89
C VAL A 4 5.08 -2.84 -9.36
N THR A 5 4.78 -3.81 -10.20
CA THR A 5 3.41 -4.17 -10.58
C THR A 5 3.08 -5.53 -9.98
N VAL A 6 1.91 -5.63 -9.35
CA VAL A 6 1.49 -6.84 -8.63
C VAL A 6 0.04 -7.16 -8.97
N GLU A 7 -0.23 -8.44 -9.21
CA GLU A 7 -1.59 -8.95 -9.29
C GLU A 7 -2.11 -9.10 -7.86
N ALA A 8 -3.00 -8.19 -7.46
CA ALA A 8 -3.44 -8.05 -6.07
C ALA A 8 -4.04 -9.35 -5.51
N CYS A 9 -4.83 -10.09 -6.30
CA CYS A 9 -5.50 -11.29 -5.81
C CYS A 9 -4.54 -12.45 -5.55
N ARG A 10 -3.55 -12.66 -6.42
CA ARG A 10 -2.47 -13.62 -6.22
C ARG A 10 -1.58 -13.21 -5.04
N PHE A 11 -1.28 -11.93 -4.90
CA PHE A 11 -0.50 -11.43 -3.76
C PHE A 11 -1.24 -11.64 -2.43
N MET A 12 -2.54 -11.37 -2.35
CA MET A 12 -3.33 -11.59 -1.13
C MET A 12 -3.37 -13.07 -0.71
N LYS A 13 -3.29 -14.01 -1.66
CA LYS A 13 -3.18 -15.45 -1.37
C LYS A 13 -1.80 -15.85 -0.82
N ASN A 14 -0.75 -15.15 -1.25
CA ASN A 14 0.62 -15.39 -0.75
C ASN A 14 1.38 -14.07 -0.63
N PRO A 15 1.20 -13.32 0.47
CA PRO A 15 1.83 -12.00 0.64
C PRO A 15 3.36 -12.06 0.69
N GLN A 16 3.94 -13.24 0.99
CA GLN A 16 5.39 -13.45 1.00
C GLN A 16 6.00 -13.54 -0.41
N SER A 17 5.17 -13.64 -1.46
CA SER A 17 5.63 -13.75 -2.85
C SER A 17 6.33 -12.50 -3.38
N ASN A 18 6.08 -11.33 -2.78
CA ASN A 18 6.74 -10.09 -3.14
C ASN A 18 6.97 -9.24 -1.89
N PRO A 19 8.20 -9.18 -1.35
CA PRO A 19 8.49 -8.49 -0.09
C PRO A 19 8.30 -6.97 -0.21
N ILE A 20 8.56 -6.39 -1.39
CA ILE A 20 8.35 -4.95 -1.61
C ILE A 20 6.86 -4.63 -1.53
N ALA A 21 6.02 -5.40 -2.24
CA ALA A 21 4.57 -5.26 -2.16
C ALA A 21 4.04 -5.55 -0.75
N GLY A 22 4.66 -6.52 -0.05
CA GLY A 22 4.41 -6.84 1.35
C GLY A 22 4.54 -5.63 2.25
N TYR A 23 5.66 -4.90 2.13
CA TYR A 23 5.91 -3.67 2.88
C TYR A 23 4.98 -2.53 2.47
N LEU A 24 4.78 -2.29 1.17
CA LEU A 24 3.88 -1.22 0.72
C LEU A 24 2.44 -1.45 1.16
N HIS A 25 1.96 -2.69 1.12
CA HIS A 25 0.66 -3.06 1.65
C HIS A 25 0.59 -2.91 3.18
N SER A 26 1.68 -3.18 3.91
CA SER A 26 1.69 -3.03 5.37
C SER A 26 1.50 -1.59 5.85
N LEU A 27 1.72 -0.60 4.99
CA LEU A 27 1.47 0.83 5.29
C LEU A 27 0.00 1.14 5.59
N PHE A 28 -0.95 0.35 5.07
CA PHE A 28 -2.37 0.65 5.25
C PHE A 28 -3.26 -0.58 5.54
N LYS A 29 -2.75 -1.82 5.39
CA LYS A 29 -3.56 -3.05 5.54
C LYS A 29 -4.35 -3.16 6.84
N ASN A 30 -3.81 -2.67 7.96
CA ASN A 30 -4.46 -2.78 9.28
C ASN A 30 -5.58 -1.75 9.46
N TYR A 31 -5.64 -0.77 8.57
CA TYR A 31 -6.61 0.33 8.54
C TYR A 31 -7.51 0.20 7.32
N SER A 32 -7.55 -0.98 6.69
CA SER A 32 -8.29 -1.22 5.46
C SER A 32 -9.13 -2.50 5.55
N ASN A 33 -10.24 -2.52 4.83
CA ASN A 33 -11.07 -3.71 4.66
C ASN A 33 -10.55 -4.67 3.57
N MET A 34 -9.37 -4.39 2.97
CA MET A 34 -8.75 -5.25 1.95
C MET A 34 -8.28 -6.63 2.47
N ASN A 35 -8.54 -6.97 3.73
CA ASN A 35 -8.27 -8.30 4.28
C ASN A 35 -9.38 -9.32 3.93
N HIS A 36 -9.76 -9.37 2.66
CA HIS A 36 -10.71 -10.34 2.14
C HIS A 36 -10.08 -11.12 0.98
N THR A 37 -10.63 -12.30 0.69
CA THR A 37 -10.31 -13.04 -0.53
C THR A 37 -10.91 -12.34 -1.74
N CYS A 38 -10.19 -12.31 -2.86
CA CYS A 38 -10.76 -11.87 -4.13
C CYS A 38 -11.88 -12.81 -4.63
N PRO A 39 -12.84 -12.30 -5.40
CA PRO A 39 -12.95 -10.92 -5.91
C PRO A 39 -13.45 -9.92 -4.85
N ALA A 40 -13.02 -8.67 -4.94
CA ALA A 40 -13.60 -7.57 -4.15
C ALA A 40 -15.00 -7.26 -4.70
N ASP A 41 -16.04 -7.44 -3.88
CA ASP A 41 -17.44 -7.22 -4.23
C ASP A 41 -18.05 -5.97 -3.54
N HIS A 42 -17.22 -5.24 -2.80
CA HIS A 42 -17.59 -4.05 -2.05
C HIS A 42 -16.50 -2.99 -2.14
N ASP A 43 -16.80 -1.80 -1.63
CA ASP A 43 -15.89 -0.66 -1.66
C ASP A 43 -14.62 -0.96 -0.88
N VAL A 44 -13.46 -0.61 -1.46
CA VAL A 44 -12.18 -0.64 -0.76
C VAL A 44 -12.04 0.64 0.06
N ILE A 45 -11.90 0.48 1.37
CA ILE A 45 -11.86 1.57 2.33
C ILE A 45 -10.54 1.51 3.07
N VAL A 46 -9.91 2.68 3.25
CA VAL A 46 -8.86 2.91 4.23
C VAL A 46 -9.38 3.97 5.18
N ASP A 47 -9.54 3.63 6.46
CA ASP A 47 -10.12 4.51 7.47
C ASP A 47 -9.24 4.59 8.72
N LYS A 48 -9.20 5.78 9.35
CA LYS A 48 -8.46 6.05 10.60
C LYS A 48 -6.97 5.69 10.57
N LEU A 49 -6.34 5.73 9.38
CA LEU A 49 -4.89 5.56 9.25
C LEU A 49 -4.16 6.71 9.94
N SER A 50 -3.47 6.43 11.04
CA SER A 50 -2.78 7.45 11.82
C SER A 50 -1.41 7.80 11.25
N ILE A 51 -1.02 9.07 11.37
CA ILE A 51 0.31 9.55 10.98
C ILE A 51 1.38 8.89 11.85
N ASP A 52 1.13 8.70 13.15
CA ASP A 52 2.08 8.02 14.06
C ASP A 52 2.39 6.60 13.60
N PHE A 53 1.39 5.87 13.09
CA PHE A 53 1.61 4.53 12.55
C PHE A 53 2.48 4.58 11.30
N LEU A 54 2.16 5.48 10.35
CA LEU A 54 2.96 5.64 9.13
C LEU A 54 4.40 6.07 9.42
N ASN A 55 4.58 7.02 10.34
CA ASN A 55 5.91 7.45 10.79
C ASN A 55 6.73 6.26 11.28
N LYS A 56 6.18 5.43 12.18
CA LYS A 56 6.87 4.21 12.64
C LYS A 56 7.22 3.25 11.50
N GLN A 57 6.34 3.08 10.51
CA GLN A 57 6.64 2.22 9.36
C GLN A 57 7.84 2.73 8.56
N VAL A 58 7.98 4.03 8.38
CA VAL A 58 9.03 4.64 7.53
C VAL A 58 10.29 5.06 8.30
N THR A 59 10.26 5.15 9.63
CA THR A 59 11.43 5.49 10.45
C THR A 59 12.00 4.31 11.22
N GLU A 60 11.18 3.36 11.66
CA GLU A 60 11.61 2.23 12.51
C GLU A 60 11.60 0.89 11.78
N VAL A 61 10.52 0.57 11.05
CA VAL A 61 10.36 -0.74 10.39
C VAL A 61 11.25 -0.86 9.16
N LEU A 62 11.19 0.11 8.27
CA LEU A 62 12.11 0.26 7.16
C LEU A 62 12.59 1.72 7.15
N PRO A 63 13.76 2.03 7.73
CA PRO A 63 14.21 3.41 7.90
C PRO A 63 14.55 4.06 6.56
N PHE A 64 13.64 4.88 6.05
CA PHE A 64 13.90 5.72 4.89
C PHE A 64 14.76 6.92 5.31
N PRO A 65 15.68 7.39 4.45
CA PRO A 65 16.44 8.60 4.73
C PRO A 65 15.52 9.83 4.79
N GLN A 66 15.98 10.88 5.45
CA GLN A 66 15.28 12.17 5.43
C GLN A 66 15.14 12.69 3.99
N GLY A 67 14.01 13.31 3.71
CA GLY A 67 13.73 13.88 2.39
C GLY A 67 12.25 13.88 2.03
N ASP A 68 11.98 14.34 0.81
CA ASP A 68 10.64 14.43 0.24
C ASP A 68 10.35 13.22 -0.65
N TYR A 69 9.18 12.60 -0.43
CA TYR A 69 8.80 11.36 -1.08
C TYR A 69 7.41 11.44 -1.71
N LEU A 70 7.25 10.71 -2.82
CA LEU A 70 5.97 10.40 -3.43
C LEU A 70 5.73 8.89 -3.35
N TYR A 71 4.63 8.51 -2.70
CA TYR A 71 4.05 7.18 -2.82
C TYR A 71 2.90 7.23 -3.83
N GLN A 72 3.13 6.68 -5.02
CA GLN A 72 2.15 6.62 -6.10
C GLN A 72 1.70 5.18 -6.33
N THR A 73 0.39 4.97 -6.41
CA THR A 73 -0.22 3.69 -6.77
C THR A 73 -1.30 3.86 -7.83
N LYS A 74 -1.42 2.85 -8.71
CA LYS A 74 -2.48 2.76 -9.72
C LYS A 74 -3.21 1.45 -9.54
N TRP A 75 -4.54 1.53 -9.47
CA TRP A 75 -5.39 0.39 -9.16
C TRP A 75 -6.22 0.01 -10.38
N PHE A 76 -6.15 -1.25 -10.78
CA PHE A 76 -6.83 -1.80 -11.94
C PHE A 76 -7.80 -2.90 -11.51
N ALA A 77 -8.99 -2.89 -12.08
CA ALA A 77 -9.96 -3.97 -11.95
C ALA A 77 -10.57 -4.25 -13.32
N TYR A 78 -10.48 -5.51 -13.76
CA TYR A 78 -10.90 -5.95 -15.10
C TYR A 78 -10.22 -5.12 -16.20
N ASP A 79 -8.90 -4.91 -16.07
CA ASP A 79 -8.06 -4.11 -16.98
C ASP A 79 -8.47 -2.64 -17.14
N ILE A 80 -9.39 -2.16 -16.30
CA ILE A 80 -9.80 -0.76 -16.25
C ILE A 80 -9.16 -0.10 -15.03
N GLN A 81 -8.47 1.02 -15.25
CA GLN A 81 -7.92 1.82 -14.16
C GLN A 81 -9.07 2.43 -13.34
N ARG A 82 -9.18 2.04 -12.07
CA ARG A 82 -10.23 2.50 -11.15
C ARG A 82 -9.81 3.67 -10.29
N ALA A 83 -8.53 3.73 -9.93
CA ALA A 83 -8.01 4.80 -9.09
C ALA A 83 -6.53 5.08 -9.38
N THR A 84 -6.11 6.31 -9.09
CA THR A 84 -4.73 6.72 -8.92
C THR A 84 -4.63 7.43 -7.60
N VAL A 85 -3.66 7.02 -6.78
CA VAL A 85 -3.45 7.58 -5.45
C VAL A 85 -2.02 8.07 -5.38
N ASP A 86 -1.88 9.38 -5.14
CA ASP A 86 -0.60 10.05 -4.95
C ASP A 86 -0.56 10.60 -3.52
N VAL A 87 0.42 10.16 -2.74
CA VAL A 87 0.66 10.62 -1.38
C VAL A 87 2.04 11.27 -1.32
N TYR A 88 2.06 12.56 -1.02
CA TYR A 88 3.27 13.34 -0.81
C TYR A 88 3.55 13.45 0.68
N PHE A 89 4.78 13.16 1.09
CA PHE A 89 5.18 13.24 2.50
C PHE A 89 6.67 13.56 2.62
N THR A 90 7.03 14.14 3.76
CA THR A 90 8.42 14.48 4.12
C THR A 90 8.80 13.72 5.38
N ILE A 91 9.98 13.12 5.37
CA ILE A 91 10.59 12.52 6.55
C ILE A 91 11.66 13.48 7.07
N TYR A 92 11.54 13.84 8.35
CA TYR A 92 12.49 14.67 9.10
C TYR A 92 13.25 13.86 10.13
#